data_AF-A0A5C2HP13-F1
#
_entry.id   AF-A0A5C2HP13-F1
#
_cell.length_a   1.000
_cell.length_b   1.000
_cell.length_c   1.000
_cell.angle_alpha   90.00
_cell.angle_beta   90.00
_cell.angle_gamma   90.00
#
_symmetry.space_group_name_H-M   'P 1'
#
loop_
_entity.id
_entity.type
_entity.pdbx_description
1 polymer ?
#
loop_
_entity_poly.entity_id
_entity_poly.type
_entity_poly.pdbx_seq_one_letter_code
_entity_poly.pdbx_strand_id
1 'polypeptide(L)'
;MYKDDILNLIQQSPLEIDTEIQMTGRPPTMANSEFLTNKEQGDWAEKVVYRAINEFSSDYFAVQYGRSDSIVAGDDGFADFYMEYQSELNTIGKRPDLLIFKLTDFPDRDVDIENDEHVRKAVVALEVRSSSFLIDKYTAFMDERQQEAIKNCTDIRKNLLEGELGNLLKRKNSTIYKLILGATNETFKELDFRRPSWSLTQELRDLTDLLKGLKENIKTLHKRDYLSITPKMEDIALVNRWIQKYNVKHFYLQVFFDKAYAISFQDILELVSNDENEGNNFSIERDVKNQGKTTIKVNVKIGKEVIGKIDMPEHKAAMKELDRGRLLFYVTFEGGKGYLDNEILMRDVINA
;
A
#
# COMPACT_ATOMS: atom_id res chain seq x y z
N MET A 1 -21.62 12.38 12.29
CA MET A 1 -20.38 13.15 11.97
C MET A 1 -19.36 12.16 11.44
N TYR A 2 -18.34 12.60 10.69
CA TYR A 2 -17.34 11.69 10.12
C TYR A 2 -16.75 10.71 11.15
N LYS A 3 -16.40 11.19 12.36
CA LYS A 3 -15.90 10.34 13.44
C LYS A 3 -16.89 9.24 13.89
N ASP A 4 -18.19 9.49 13.81
CA ASP A 4 -19.23 8.52 14.22
C ASP A 4 -19.34 7.43 13.15
N ASP A 5 -19.26 7.80 11.87
CA ASP A 5 -19.28 6.86 10.74
C ASP A 5 -18.06 5.94 10.79
N ILE A 6 -16.88 6.50 11.04
CA ILE A 6 -15.64 5.72 11.26
C ILE A 6 -15.76 4.78 12.46
N LEU A 7 -16.32 5.25 13.57
CA LEU A 7 -16.49 4.41 14.76
C LEU A 7 -17.43 3.23 14.48
N ASN A 8 -18.53 3.48 13.77
CA ASN A 8 -19.46 2.43 13.35
C ASN A 8 -18.79 1.40 12.43
N LEU A 9 -18.01 1.85 11.44
CA LEU A 9 -17.28 0.96 10.53
C LEU A 9 -16.24 0.11 11.27
N ILE A 10 -15.52 0.68 12.24
CA ILE A 10 -14.58 -0.08 13.06
C ILE A 10 -15.30 -1.14 13.90
N GLN A 11 -16.43 -0.79 14.52
CA GLN A 11 -17.22 -1.74 15.33
C GLN A 11 -17.82 -2.89 14.50
N GLN A 12 -18.11 -2.63 13.22
CA GLN A 12 -18.64 -3.64 12.29
C GLN A 12 -17.54 -4.39 11.53
N SER A 13 -16.29 -3.94 11.62
CA SER A 13 -15.19 -4.50 10.86
C SER A 13 -14.94 -5.95 11.29
N PRO A 14 -14.71 -6.89 10.35
CA PRO A 14 -14.26 -8.23 10.67
C PRO A 14 -12.83 -8.24 11.23
N LEU A 15 -12.12 -7.10 11.15
CA LEU A 15 -10.82 -6.92 11.73
C LEU A 15 -10.95 -6.62 13.22
N GLU A 16 -10.26 -7.40 14.07
CA GLU A 16 -10.18 -7.19 15.51
C GLU A 16 -9.34 -5.94 15.85
N ILE A 17 -9.87 -4.75 15.54
CA ILE A 17 -9.20 -3.46 15.78
C ILE A 17 -9.35 -3.08 17.26
N ASP A 18 -8.25 -3.12 18.00
CA ASP A 18 -8.21 -2.65 19.39
C ASP A 18 -8.09 -1.12 19.45
N THR A 19 -9.22 -0.42 19.62
CA THR A 19 -9.24 1.05 19.72
C THR A 19 -8.59 1.58 20.99
N GLU A 20 -8.46 0.74 22.02
CA GLU A 20 -7.88 1.08 23.32
C GLU A 20 -6.37 0.79 23.38
N ILE A 21 -5.77 0.33 22.27
CA ILE A 21 -4.35 -0.03 22.19
C ILE A 21 -3.46 1.05 22.79
N GLN A 22 -2.63 0.65 23.75
CA GLN A 22 -1.61 1.50 24.34
C GLN A 22 -0.25 1.14 23.76
N MET A 23 0.38 2.13 23.12
CA MET A 23 1.74 2.03 22.64
C MET A 23 2.67 1.95 23.84
N THR A 24 3.26 0.78 24.00
CA THR A 24 4.27 0.48 25.01
C THR A 24 5.44 -0.18 24.31
N GLY A 25 6.67 0.16 24.68
CA GLY A 25 7.84 -0.47 24.08
C GLY A 25 9.13 0.20 24.49
N ARG A 26 10.23 -0.53 24.33
CA ARG A 26 11.57 0.04 24.55
C ARG A 26 12.03 0.75 23.26
N PRO A 27 12.72 1.89 23.37
CA PRO A 27 13.29 2.55 22.21
C PRO A 27 14.24 1.59 21.47
N PRO A 28 14.16 1.51 20.14
CA PRO A 28 15.18 0.85 19.34
C PRO A 28 16.55 1.44 19.64
N THR A 29 17.58 0.60 19.65
CA THR A 29 18.94 1.04 20.03
C THR A 29 19.77 1.48 18.83
N MET A 30 19.46 1.04 17.61
CA MET A 30 20.23 1.36 16.42
C MET A 30 19.35 1.42 15.17
N ALA A 31 19.63 2.40 14.31
CA ALA A 31 19.14 2.49 12.94
C ALA A 31 20.07 1.73 11.97
N ASN A 32 19.56 1.42 10.78
CA ASN A 32 20.33 0.86 9.67
C ASN A 32 20.21 1.75 8.42
N SER A 33 21.08 1.52 7.44
CA SER A 33 21.11 2.29 6.18
C SER A 33 19.80 2.25 5.39
N GLU A 34 19.12 1.10 5.41
CA GLU A 34 17.83 0.92 4.72
C GLU A 34 16.73 1.79 5.36
N PHE A 35 16.68 1.83 6.69
CA PHE A 35 15.78 2.69 7.45
C PHE A 35 16.01 4.17 7.12
N LEU A 36 17.26 4.62 7.08
CA LEU A 36 17.59 6.00 6.71
C LEU A 36 17.15 6.32 5.28
N THR A 37 17.43 5.43 4.34
CA THR A 37 17.01 5.62 2.93
C THR A 37 15.49 5.65 2.79
N ASN A 38 14.78 4.77 3.49
CA ASN A 38 13.31 4.74 3.48
C ASN A 38 12.70 5.99 4.13
N LYS A 39 13.33 6.52 5.18
CA LYS A 39 12.95 7.80 5.80
C LYS A 39 13.14 8.94 4.81
N GLU A 40 14.32 9.08 4.20
CA GLU A 40 14.60 10.11 3.19
C GLU A 40 13.62 10.04 2.00
N GLN A 41 13.26 8.83 1.58
CA GLN A 41 12.24 8.64 0.54
C GLN A 41 10.84 9.06 1.01
N GLY A 42 10.49 8.82 2.28
CA GLY A 42 9.26 9.30 2.90
C GLY A 42 9.19 10.82 2.95
N ASP A 43 10.23 11.46 3.48
CA ASP A 43 10.33 12.92 3.59
C ASP A 43 10.29 13.58 2.21
N TRP A 44 10.90 12.96 1.19
CA TRP A 44 10.80 13.40 -0.20
C TRP A 44 9.38 13.30 -0.73
N ALA A 45 8.71 12.17 -0.53
CA ALA A 45 7.33 11.97 -0.99
C ALA A 45 6.38 13.01 -0.36
N GLU A 46 6.52 13.27 0.94
CA GLU A 46 5.75 14.30 1.63
C GLU A 46 5.99 15.69 1.02
N LYS A 47 7.26 16.07 0.78
CA LYS A 47 7.61 17.34 0.13
C LYS A 47 7.02 17.48 -1.28
N VAL A 48 7.00 16.41 -2.06
CA VAL A 48 6.39 16.40 -3.40
C VAL A 48 4.90 16.71 -3.31
N VAL A 49 4.18 16.05 -2.42
CA VAL A 49 2.73 16.26 -2.21
C VAL A 49 2.45 17.66 -1.66
N TYR A 50 3.18 18.07 -0.64
CA TYR A 50 3.07 19.39 -0.02
C TYR A 50 3.23 20.52 -1.05
N ARG A 51 4.27 20.45 -1.90
CA ARG A 51 4.49 21.44 -2.96
C ARG A 51 3.39 21.39 -4.01
N ALA A 52 2.99 20.19 -4.44
CA ALA A 52 1.96 20.03 -5.45
C ALA A 52 0.62 20.65 -5.01
N ILE A 53 0.18 20.41 -3.77
CA ILE A 53 -1.05 21.04 -3.25
C ILE A 53 -0.93 22.56 -3.21
N ASN A 54 0.18 23.07 -2.66
CA ASN A 54 0.37 24.51 -2.48
C ASN A 54 0.64 25.29 -3.77
N GLU A 55 1.10 24.63 -4.84
CA GLU A 55 1.33 25.24 -6.16
C GLU A 55 0.08 25.20 -7.05
N PHE A 56 -0.71 24.12 -7.00
CA PHE A 56 -1.78 23.88 -7.97
C PHE A 56 -3.20 24.17 -7.44
N SER A 57 -3.40 24.29 -6.11
CA SER A 57 -4.69 24.66 -5.53
C SER A 57 -4.79 26.16 -5.24
N SER A 58 -5.88 26.79 -5.69
CA SER A 58 -6.15 28.23 -5.45
C SER A 58 -6.93 28.51 -4.17
N ASP A 59 -7.69 27.52 -3.68
CA ASP A 59 -8.66 27.70 -2.59
C ASP A 59 -8.22 26.96 -1.31
N TYR A 60 -7.22 26.08 -1.44
CA TYR A 60 -6.71 25.25 -0.37
C TYR A 60 -5.19 25.33 -0.30
N PHE A 61 -4.65 25.07 0.89
CA PHE A 61 -3.22 25.00 1.12
C PHE A 61 -2.91 23.87 2.11
N ALA A 62 -1.73 23.26 1.97
CA ALA A 62 -1.27 22.21 2.86
C ALA A 62 -0.27 22.77 3.89
N VAL A 63 -0.32 22.24 5.10
CA VAL A 63 0.61 22.50 6.21
C VAL A 63 1.17 21.17 6.70
N GLN A 64 2.45 21.14 7.04
CA GLN A 64 3.08 19.97 7.66
C GLN A 64 2.62 19.84 9.11
N TYR A 65 2.20 18.63 9.49
CA TYR A 65 1.67 18.33 10.83
C TYR A 65 2.39 17.15 11.49
N GLY A 66 2.94 16.24 10.67
CA GLY A 66 3.76 15.13 11.13
C GLY A 66 5.04 15.61 11.84
N ARG A 67 5.63 14.74 12.65
CA ARG A 67 6.89 15.04 13.33
C ARG A 67 8.04 15.11 12.32
N SER A 68 8.74 16.24 12.27
CA SER A 68 9.85 16.50 11.35
C SER A 68 11.23 16.16 11.92
N ASP A 69 11.30 15.46 13.05
CA ASP A 69 12.57 15.30 13.77
C ASP A 69 13.56 14.38 13.05
N SER A 70 14.81 14.82 12.92
CA SER A 70 15.90 14.07 12.29
C SER A 70 16.52 12.99 13.19
N ILE A 71 16.14 12.96 14.47
CA ILE A 71 16.69 12.04 15.48
C ILE A 71 16.31 10.60 15.14
N VAL A 72 17.30 9.71 15.11
CA VAL A 72 17.12 8.27 14.84
C VAL A 72 17.73 7.43 15.95
N ALA A 73 17.37 6.14 15.98
CA ALA A 73 17.90 5.20 16.93
C ALA A 73 19.43 5.14 16.86
N GLY A 74 20.08 5.44 17.99
CA GLY A 74 21.54 5.56 18.11
C GLY A 74 22.06 7.00 18.20
N ASP A 75 21.20 8.01 18.03
CA ASP A 75 21.52 9.41 18.35
C ASP A 75 21.30 9.70 19.84
N ASP A 76 22.05 10.67 20.38
CA ASP A 76 21.82 11.22 21.72
C ASP A 76 20.39 11.80 21.84
N GLY A 77 19.70 11.47 22.94
CA GLY A 77 18.33 11.93 23.20
C GLY A 77 17.21 11.13 22.50
N PHE A 78 17.52 10.12 21.67
CA PHE A 78 16.49 9.32 20.98
C PHE A 78 15.55 8.57 21.96
N ALA A 79 16.05 8.15 23.12
CA ALA A 79 15.24 7.43 24.10
C ALA A 79 14.11 8.30 24.66
N ASP A 80 14.43 9.55 25.04
CA ASP A 80 13.44 10.50 25.56
C ASP A 80 12.44 10.89 24.46
N PHE A 81 12.95 11.19 23.27
CA PHE A 81 12.12 11.44 22.08
C PHE A 81 11.13 10.31 21.81
N TYR A 82 11.58 9.06 21.88
CA TYR A 82 10.74 7.89 21.65
C TYR A 82 9.66 7.74 22.72
N MET A 83 9.98 8.00 23.99
CA MET A 83 9.00 7.96 25.09
C MET A 83 7.95 9.06 24.96
N GLU A 84 8.36 10.27 24.59
CA GLU A 84 7.43 11.37 24.29
C GLU A 84 6.52 11.04 23.10
N TYR A 85 7.07 10.42 22.04
CA TYR A 85 6.28 9.97 20.91
C TYR A 85 5.24 8.92 21.30
N GLN A 86 5.60 7.94 22.14
CA GLN A 86 4.62 6.97 22.65
C GLN A 86 3.52 7.63 23.48
N SER A 87 3.88 8.60 24.33
CA SER A 87 2.91 9.36 25.12
C SER A 87 1.93 10.12 24.21
N GLU A 88 2.44 10.75 23.15
CA GLU A 88 1.61 11.44 22.15
C GLU A 88 0.65 10.47 21.45
N LEU A 89 1.14 9.33 20.94
CA LEU A 89 0.31 8.31 20.30
C LEU A 89 -0.82 7.82 21.22
N ASN A 90 -0.52 7.66 22.51
CA ASN A 90 -1.51 7.25 23.52
C ASN A 90 -2.53 8.35 23.81
N THR A 91 -2.12 9.61 23.74
CA THR A 91 -2.97 10.76 24.08
C THR A 91 -3.87 11.18 22.92
N ILE A 92 -3.30 11.40 21.74
CA ILE A 92 -3.99 12.00 20.59
C ILE A 92 -4.08 11.07 19.38
N GLY A 93 -3.42 9.91 19.41
CA GLY A 93 -3.30 9.04 18.25
C GLY A 93 -2.16 9.44 17.32
N LYS A 94 -2.17 8.91 16.11
CA LYS A 94 -1.12 9.16 15.13
C LYS A 94 -1.41 10.44 14.35
N ARG A 95 -0.47 11.39 14.40
CA ARG A 95 -0.54 12.61 13.57
C ARG A 95 -0.37 12.25 12.09
N PRO A 96 -1.27 12.69 11.18
CA PRO A 96 -1.02 12.66 9.74
C PRO A 96 0.19 13.54 9.38
N ASP A 97 0.78 13.30 8.22
CA ASP A 97 1.93 14.07 7.76
C ASP A 97 1.53 15.48 7.32
N LEU A 98 0.41 15.62 6.60
CA LEU A 98 -0.10 16.90 6.10
C LEU A 98 -1.55 17.15 6.53
N LEU A 99 -1.88 18.43 6.76
CA LEU A 99 -3.24 18.93 6.90
C LEU A 99 -3.55 19.91 5.77
N ILE A 100 -4.76 19.82 5.20
CA ILE A 100 -5.24 20.73 4.15
C ILE A 100 -6.31 21.65 4.74
N PHE A 101 -6.13 22.95 4.53
CA PHE A 101 -7.03 24.00 5.01
C PHE A 101 -7.59 24.81 3.84
N LYS A 102 -8.74 25.45 4.07
CA LYS A 102 -9.27 26.47 3.16
C LYS A 102 -8.52 27.78 3.38
N LEU A 103 -8.15 28.45 2.30
CA LEU A 103 -7.55 29.79 2.35
C LEU A 103 -8.47 30.82 3.00
N THR A 104 -9.80 30.67 2.90
CA THR A 104 -10.77 31.57 3.53
C THR A 104 -10.74 31.53 5.05
N ASP A 105 -10.35 30.39 5.64
CA ASP A 105 -10.33 30.21 7.09
C ASP A 105 -9.00 30.71 7.70
N PHE A 106 -7.94 30.73 6.88
CA PHE A 106 -6.60 31.20 7.22
C PHE A 106 -5.98 31.98 6.05
N PRO A 107 -6.37 33.26 5.83
CA PRO A 107 -5.93 34.05 4.67
C PRO A 107 -4.41 34.21 4.58
N ASP A 108 -3.74 34.34 5.73
CA ASP A 108 -2.29 34.50 5.84
C ASP A 108 -1.53 33.16 5.91
N ARG A 109 -2.25 32.03 5.83
CA ARG A 109 -1.73 30.67 6.00
C ARG A 109 -1.05 30.42 7.35
N ASP A 110 -1.36 31.25 8.34
CA ASP A 110 -0.83 31.13 9.70
C ASP A 110 -1.69 30.14 10.51
N VAL A 111 -1.22 28.89 10.58
CA VAL A 111 -1.88 27.79 11.31
C VAL A 111 -0.98 27.35 12.44
N ASP A 112 -1.39 27.66 13.67
CA ASP A 112 -0.83 27.01 14.86
C ASP A 112 -1.25 25.53 14.93
N ILE A 113 -0.33 24.63 14.59
CA ILE A 113 -0.55 23.18 14.58
C ILE A 113 -0.64 22.55 15.96
N GLU A 114 -0.23 23.24 17.02
CA GLU A 114 -0.40 22.76 18.40
C GLU A 114 -1.74 23.22 19.00
N ASN A 115 -2.47 24.09 18.30
CA ASN A 115 -3.81 24.52 18.68
C ASN A 115 -4.88 23.56 18.14
N ASP A 116 -5.52 22.81 19.05
CA ASP A 116 -6.55 21.85 18.69
C ASP A 116 -7.72 22.46 17.88
N GLU A 117 -8.11 23.71 18.14
CA GLU A 117 -9.17 24.38 17.37
C GLU A 117 -8.75 24.72 15.95
N HIS A 118 -7.46 25.02 15.74
CA HIS A 118 -6.93 25.20 14.40
C HIS A 118 -6.90 23.87 13.65
N VAL A 119 -6.38 22.80 14.28
CA VAL A 119 -6.35 21.46 13.67
C VAL A 119 -7.74 20.98 13.27
N ARG A 120 -8.77 21.23 14.08
CA ARG A 120 -10.18 20.90 13.76
C ARG A 120 -10.72 21.58 12.51
N LYS A 121 -10.14 22.70 12.06
CA LYS A 121 -10.54 23.40 10.83
C LYS A 121 -9.94 22.77 9.57
N ALA A 122 -9.03 21.80 9.69
CA ALA A 122 -8.53 21.08 8.53
C ALA A 122 -9.70 20.37 7.83
N VAL A 123 -9.72 20.44 6.50
CA VAL A 123 -10.73 19.75 5.69
C VAL A 123 -10.32 18.30 5.49
N VAL A 124 -9.02 18.07 5.33
CA VAL A 124 -8.43 16.76 5.05
C VAL A 124 -7.10 16.62 5.79
N ALA A 125 -6.85 15.42 6.28
CA ALA A 125 -5.59 14.92 6.80
C ALA A 125 -5.01 13.87 5.82
N LEU A 126 -3.72 13.99 5.50
CA LEU A 126 -3.02 13.05 4.63
C LEU A 126 -1.90 12.35 5.39
N GLU A 127 -1.94 11.02 5.40
CA GLU A 127 -0.82 10.15 5.73
C GLU A 127 -0.11 9.76 4.42
N VAL A 128 1.09 10.29 4.21
CA VAL A 128 1.89 10.08 3.01
C VAL A 128 2.75 8.84 3.17
N ARG A 129 2.68 7.93 2.20
CA ARG A 129 3.51 6.73 2.12
C ARG A 129 4.31 6.75 0.84
N SER A 130 5.56 6.30 0.90
CA SER A 130 6.44 6.22 -0.26
C SER A 130 6.59 4.78 -0.75
N SER A 131 6.85 4.63 -2.05
CA SER A 131 7.09 3.33 -2.70
C SER A 131 8.23 3.48 -3.70
N SER A 132 9.17 2.54 -3.70
CA SER A 132 10.36 2.56 -4.56
C SER A 132 10.11 2.08 -5.99
N PHE A 133 8.85 2.06 -6.42
CA PHE A 133 8.43 1.58 -7.74
C PHE A 133 8.07 2.73 -8.69
N LEU A 134 8.24 2.45 -9.98
CA LEU A 134 7.56 3.15 -11.07
C LEU A 134 6.29 2.36 -11.40
N ILE A 135 5.12 2.93 -11.15
CA ILE A 135 3.86 2.20 -11.29
C ILE A 135 3.57 1.81 -12.74
N ASP A 136 3.92 2.66 -13.70
CA ASP A 136 3.62 2.40 -15.11
C ASP A 136 4.46 1.22 -15.62
N LYS A 137 5.76 1.20 -15.28
CA LYS A 137 6.64 0.09 -15.65
C LYS A 137 6.26 -1.21 -14.95
N TYR A 138 5.90 -1.13 -13.67
CA TYR A 138 5.45 -2.30 -12.92
C TYR A 138 4.18 -2.89 -13.52
N THR A 139 3.20 -2.04 -13.84
CA THR A 139 1.92 -2.46 -14.42
C THR A 139 2.13 -3.11 -15.78
N ALA A 140 2.92 -2.49 -16.67
CA ALA A 140 3.25 -3.08 -17.97
C ALA A 140 3.90 -4.47 -17.84
N PHE A 141 4.87 -4.62 -16.94
CA PHE A 141 5.52 -5.90 -16.68
C PHE A 141 4.54 -6.97 -16.17
N MET A 142 3.61 -6.60 -15.27
CA MET A 142 2.62 -7.52 -14.74
C MET A 142 1.59 -7.94 -15.78
N ASP A 143 1.14 -7.00 -16.63
CA ASP A 143 0.21 -7.26 -17.72
C ASP A 143 0.84 -8.22 -18.76
N GLU A 144 2.09 -7.99 -19.17
CA GLU A 144 2.83 -8.90 -20.05
C GLU A 144 2.95 -10.30 -19.46
N ARG A 145 3.33 -10.40 -18.18
CA ARG A 145 3.44 -11.68 -17.46
C ARG A 145 2.11 -12.44 -17.43
N GLN A 146 0.99 -11.74 -17.20
CA GLN A 146 -0.34 -12.35 -17.21
C GLN A 146 -0.74 -12.82 -18.60
N GLN A 147 -0.54 -11.99 -19.61
CA GLN A 147 -0.83 -12.35 -21.01
C GLN A 147 -0.04 -13.58 -21.46
N GLU A 148 1.25 -13.64 -21.12
CA GLU A 148 2.08 -14.81 -21.42
C GLU A 148 1.58 -16.08 -20.71
N ALA A 149 1.23 -15.99 -19.42
CA ALA A 149 0.70 -17.12 -18.68
C ALA A 149 -0.66 -17.61 -19.23
N ILE A 150 -1.57 -16.70 -19.59
CA ILE A 150 -2.87 -17.03 -20.22
C ILE A 150 -2.64 -17.68 -21.59
N LYS A 151 -1.73 -17.15 -22.40
CA LYS A 151 -1.37 -17.72 -23.70
C LYS A 151 -0.85 -19.15 -23.55
N ASN A 152 0.10 -19.37 -22.64
CA ASN A 152 0.64 -20.70 -22.37
C ASN A 152 -0.44 -21.67 -21.86
N CYS A 153 -1.34 -21.23 -20.97
CA CYS A 153 -2.49 -22.03 -20.53
C CYS A 153 -3.39 -22.41 -21.71
N THR A 154 -3.66 -21.47 -22.62
CA THR A 154 -4.49 -21.67 -23.81
C THR A 154 -3.85 -22.67 -24.78
N ASP A 155 -2.55 -22.55 -25.04
CA ASP A 155 -1.81 -23.44 -25.93
C ASP A 155 -1.76 -24.86 -25.35
N ILE A 156 -1.52 -25.01 -24.04
CA ILE A 156 -1.55 -26.31 -23.36
C ILE A 156 -2.96 -26.90 -23.39
N ARG A 157 -4.00 -26.10 -23.11
CA ARG A 157 -5.41 -26.55 -23.19
C ARG A 157 -5.72 -27.05 -24.58
N LYS A 158 -5.35 -26.30 -25.62
CA LYS A 158 -5.56 -26.66 -27.02
C LYS A 158 -4.89 -27.98 -27.36
N ASN A 159 -3.60 -28.12 -27.03
CA ASN A 159 -2.84 -29.36 -27.26
C ASN A 159 -3.48 -30.57 -26.55
N LEU A 160 -3.91 -30.40 -25.31
CA LEU A 160 -4.60 -31.45 -24.57
C LEU A 160 -5.95 -31.84 -25.19
N LEU A 161 -6.76 -30.88 -25.64
CA LEU A 161 -8.11 -31.16 -26.11
C LEU A 161 -8.16 -31.66 -27.56
N GLU A 162 -7.23 -31.21 -28.41
CA GLU A 162 -7.15 -31.57 -29.82
C GLU A 162 -6.28 -32.81 -30.08
N GLY A 163 -5.47 -33.25 -29.10
CA GLY A 163 -4.54 -34.37 -29.23
C GLY A 163 -5.00 -35.68 -28.56
N GLU A 164 -4.28 -36.77 -28.86
CA GLU A 164 -4.49 -38.10 -28.26
C GLU A 164 -4.28 -38.12 -26.73
N LEU A 165 -3.49 -37.18 -26.20
CA LEU A 165 -3.30 -37.00 -24.76
C LEU A 165 -4.59 -36.59 -24.04
N GLY A 166 -5.53 -35.93 -24.72
CA GLY A 166 -6.85 -35.59 -24.18
C GLY A 166 -7.69 -36.83 -23.92
N ASN A 167 -7.72 -37.75 -24.88
CA ASN A 167 -8.39 -39.04 -24.73
C ASN A 167 -7.77 -39.85 -23.57
N LEU A 168 -6.44 -39.83 -23.46
CA LEU A 168 -5.72 -40.45 -22.35
C LEU A 168 -6.09 -39.80 -21.00
N LEU A 169 -6.10 -38.47 -20.92
CA LEU A 169 -6.49 -37.73 -19.73
C LEU A 169 -7.93 -38.04 -19.33
N LYS A 170 -8.88 -38.02 -20.27
CA LYS A 170 -10.29 -38.34 -20.03
C LYS A 170 -10.48 -39.74 -19.43
N ARG A 171 -9.69 -40.73 -19.90
CA ARG A 171 -9.70 -42.10 -19.35
C ARG A 171 -9.04 -42.18 -17.97
N LYS A 172 -7.92 -41.49 -17.74
CA LYS A 172 -7.15 -41.55 -16.49
C LYS A 172 -7.76 -40.72 -15.36
N ASN A 173 -8.34 -39.57 -15.69
CA ASN A 173 -8.99 -38.66 -14.77
C ASN A 173 -9.96 -37.73 -15.52
N SER A 174 -11.23 -38.15 -15.58
CA SER A 174 -12.30 -37.40 -16.26
C SER A 174 -12.62 -36.07 -15.59
N THR A 175 -12.35 -35.92 -14.29
CA THR A 175 -12.57 -34.66 -13.55
C THR A 175 -11.61 -33.58 -14.02
N ILE A 176 -10.29 -33.87 -14.07
CA ILE A 176 -9.29 -32.92 -14.58
C ILE A 176 -9.59 -32.56 -16.04
N TYR A 177 -9.97 -33.54 -16.85
CA TYR A 177 -10.36 -33.28 -18.24
C TYR A 177 -11.52 -32.28 -18.35
N LYS A 178 -12.59 -32.45 -17.56
CA LYS A 178 -13.74 -31.54 -17.56
C LYS A 178 -13.38 -30.13 -17.09
N LEU A 179 -12.53 -30.01 -16.07
CA LEU A 179 -12.03 -28.71 -15.61
C LEU A 179 -11.29 -27.98 -16.73
N ILE A 180 -10.36 -28.67 -17.40
CA ILE A 180 -9.59 -28.10 -18.52
C ILE A 180 -10.50 -27.76 -19.70
N LEU A 181 -11.50 -28.60 -20.00
CA LEU A 181 -12.47 -28.38 -21.07
C LEU A 181 -13.33 -27.12 -20.85
N GLY A 182 -13.72 -26.84 -19.60
CA GLY A 182 -14.52 -25.66 -19.24
C GLY A 182 -13.71 -24.38 -19.02
N ALA A 183 -12.38 -24.45 -19.03
CA ALA A 183 -11.51 -23.32 -18.75
C ALA A 183 -11.45 -22.32 -19.90
N THR A 184 -11.59 -21.04 -19.59
CA THR A 184 -11.50 -19.90 -20.49
C THR A 184 -10.30 -19.03 -20.13
N ASN A 185 -10.04 -17.98 -20.91
CA ASN A 185 -8.92 -17.06 -20.62
C ASN A 185 -9.13 -16.35 -19.28
N GLU A 186 -10.39 -16.15 -18.90
CA GLU A 186 -10.84 -15.48 -17.69
C GLU A 186 -10.84 -16.42 -16.47
N THR A 187 -11.08 -17.72 -16.69
CA THR A 187 -11.26 -18.70 -15.60
C THR A 187 -10.03 -19.58 -15.34
N PHE A 188 -8.91 -19.40 -16.06
CA PHE A 188 -7.68 -20.17 -15.79
C PHE A 188 -7.18 -20.02 -14.35
N LYS A 189 -7.32 -18.82 -13.76
CA LYS A 189 -6.93 -18.57 -12.36
C LYS A 189 -7.79 -19.32 -11.35
N GLU A 190 -8.98 -19.79 -11.73
CA GLU A 190 -9.88 -20.52 -10.84
C GLU A 190 -9.64 -22.03 -10.88
N LEU A 191 -8.83 -22.51 -11.83
CA LEU A 191 -8.50 -23.91 -11.93
C LEU A 191 -7.63 -24.37 -10.76
N ASP A 192 -8.15 -25.32 -9.99
CA ASP A 192 -7.35 -26.09 -9.05
C ASP A 192 -7.55 -27.60 -9.24
N PHE A 193 -6.43 -28.31 -9.30
CA PHE A 193 -6.39 -29.76 -9.35
C PHE A 193 -5.07 -30.30 -8.81
N ARG A 194 -5.12 -31.46 -8.15
CA ARG A 194 -3.91 -32.18 -7.75
C ARG A 194 -3.22 -32.74 -8.99
N ARG A 195 -1.95 -32.35 -9.20
CA ARG A 195 -1.14 -32.85 -10.31
C ARG A 195 -0.93 -34.37 -10.14
N PRO A 196 -1.33 -35.20 -11.11
CA PRO A 196 -1.00 -36.62 -11.12
C PRO A 196 0.49 -36.85 -11.35
N SER A 197 1.01 -37.99 -10.88
CA SER A 197 2.41 -38.40 -11.06
C SER A 197 2.51 -39.64 -11.95
N TRP A 198 1.87 -39.62 -13.12
CA TRP A 198 1.86 -40.77 -14.02
C TRP A 198 3.13 -40.81 -14.87
N SER A 199 3.82 -41.95 -14.89
CA SER A 199 5.13 -42.04 -15.56
C SER A 199 5.39 -43.35 -16.31
N LEU A 200 4.41 -44.25 -16.36
CA LEU A 200 4.58 -45.62 -16.87
C LEU A 200 4.93 -45.68 -18.37
N THR A 201 4.25 -44.88 -19.20
CA THR A 201 4.50 -44.80 -20.65
C THR A 201 5.00 -43.42 -21.03
N GLN A 202 5.52 -43.26 -22.26
CA GLN A 202 5.98 -41.95 -22.73
C GLN A 202 4.81 -40.95 -22.79
N GLU A 203 3.65 -41.38 -23.28
CA GLU A 203 2.46 -40.53 -23.37
C GLU A 203 1.97 -40.08 -21.99
N LEU A 204 2.10 -40.92 -20.95
CA LEU A 204 1.78 -40.54 -19.59
C LEU A 204 2.78 -39.54 -18.99
N ARG A 205 4.06 -39.62 -19.36
CA ARG A 205 5.08 -38.64 -18.98
C ARG A 205 4.78 -37.31 -19.66
N ASP A 206 4.54 -37.30 -20.96
CA ASP A 206 4.21 -36.11 -21.74
C ASP A 206 2.94 -35.43 -21.22
N LEU A 207 1.88 -36.21 -20.92
CA LEU A 207 0.66 -35.69 -20.29
C LEU A 207 0.94 -35.08 -18.91
N THR A 208 1.77 -35.72 -18.09
CA THR A 208 2.12 -35.21 -16.76
C THR A 208 2.94 -33.91 -16.85
N ASP A 209 3.78 -33.77 -17.86
CA ASP A 209 4.55 -32.56 -18.11
C ASP A 209 3.68 -31.41 -18.63
N LEU A 210 2.70 -31.67 -19.51
CA LEU A 210 1.69 -30.68 -19.89
C LEU A 210 0.87 -30.20 -18.69
N LEU A 211 0.40 -31.13 -17.84
CA LEU A 211 -0.33 -30.78 -16.62
C LEU A 211 0.55 -30.01 -15.62
N LYS A 212 1.85 -30.28 -15.59
CA LYS A 212 2.83 -29.52 -14.80
C LYS A 212 2.93 -28.09 -15.33
N GLY A 213 3.15 -27.92 -16.64
CA GLY A 213 3.24 -26.61 -17.28
C GLY A 213 1.97 -25.78 -17.10
N LEU A 214 0.79 -26.41 -17.21
CA LEU A 214 -0.49 -25.74 -16.95
C LEU A 214 -0.54 -25.23 -15.50
N LYS A 215 -0.19 -26.09 -14.53
CA LYS A 215 -0.21 -25.73 -13.11
C LYS A 215 0.82 -24.64 -12.77
N GLU A 216 1.96 -24.61 -13.44
CA GLU A 216 2.97 -23.55 -13.26
C GLU A 216 2.48 -22.20 -13.77
N ASN A 217 1.79 -22.16 -14.92
CA ASN A 217 1.19 -20.93 -15.43
C ASN A 217 0.01 -20.46 -14.56
N ILE A 218 -0.86 -21.36 -14.10
CA ILE A 218 -1.93 -21.02 -13.14
C ILE A 218 -1.34 -20.41 -11.85
N LYS A 219 -0.26 -20.99 -11.30
CA LYS A 219 0.42 -20.42 -10.14
C LYS A 219 0.97 -19.01 -10.40
N THR A 220 1.38 -18.71 -11.64
CA THR A 220 1.78 -17.35 -12.02
C THR A 220 0.59 -16.40 -12.03
N LEU A 221 -0.59 -16.85 -12.48
CA LEU A 221 -1.83 -16.09 -12.43
C LEU A 221 -2.35 -15.87 -11.00
N HIS A 222 -2.01 -16.74 -10.04
CA HIS A 222 -2.33 -16.56 -8.61
C HIS A 222 -1.45 -15.53 -7.90
N LYS A 223 -0.30 -15.15 -8.48
CA LYS A 223 0.57 -14.16 -7.86
C LYS A 223 -0.04 -12.77 -8.02
N ARG A 224 0.02 -11.97 -6.95
CA ARG A 224 -0.34 -10.55 -6.98
C ARG A 224 0.35 -9.85 -8.16
N ASP A 225 -0.43 -9.01 -8.82
CA ASP A 225 -0.11 -8.26 -10.04
C ASP A 225 -0.23 -6.75 -9.83
N TYR A 226 -0.54 -6.31 -8.60
CA TYR A 226 -0.69 -4.91 -8.25
C TYR A 226 0.26 -4.45 -7.12
N LEU A 227 0.56 -3.16 -7.14
CA LEU A 227 1.17 -2.43 -6.03
C LEU A 227 0.08 -2.00 -5.04
N SER A 228 0.44 -1.80 -3.79
CA SER A 228 -0.53 -1.64 -2.71
C SER A 228 -0.28 -0.42 -1.83
N ILE A 229 -1.37 0.24 -1.43
CA ILE A 229 -1.38 1.14 -0.27
C ILE A 229 -1.42 0.26 0.98
N THR A 230 -0.46 0.45 1.89
CA THR A 230 -0.23 -0.49 2.99
C THR A 230 -0.39 0.16 4.38
N PRO A 231 -1.62 0.37 4.88
CA PRO A 231 -1.80 0.69 6.29
C PRO A 231 -1.43 -0.51 7.18
N LYS A 232 -0.81 -0.21 8.33
CA LYS A 232 -0.56 -1.21 9.38
C LYS A 232 -1.79 -1.28 10.29
N MET A 233 -2.12 -2.49 10.76
CA MET A 233 -3.27 -2.67 11.65
C MET A 233 -3.17 -1.83 12.93
N GLU A 234 -1.98 -1.74 13.53
CA GLU A 234 -1.71 -0.89 14.69
C GLU A 234 -1.95 0.60 14.39
N ASP A 235 -1.64 1.06 13.17
CA ASP A 235 -1.83 2.44 12.76
C ASP A 235 -3.33 2.77 12.65
N ILE A 236 -4.20 1.82 12.29
CA ILE A 236 -5.66 2.04 12.13
C ILE A 236 -6.29 2.50 13.44
N ALA A 237 -5.96 1.84 14.55
CA ALA A 237 -6.46 2.22 15.87
C ALA A 237 -5.97 3.62 16.29
N LEU A 238 -4.70 3.93 16.01
CA LEU A 238 -4.09 5.22 16.33
C LEU A 238 -4.63 6.36 15.45
N VAL A 239 -4.90 6.08 14.18
CA VAL A 239 -5.55 7.02 13.25
C VAL A 239 -7.00 7.25 13.67
N ASN A 240 -7.73 6.21 14.05
CA ASN A 240 -9.07 6.37 14.63
C ASN A 240 -9.05 7.28 15.85
N ARG A 241 -8.13 7.07 16.81
CA ARG A 241 -8.01 7.94 17.99
C ARG A 241 -7.84 9.41 17.61
N TRP A 242 -7.01 9.70 16.60
CA TRP A 242 -6.83 11.05 16.08
C TRP A 242 -8.11 11.61 15.44
N ILE A 243 -8.81 10.79 14.62
CA ILE A 243 -10.10 11.16 14.02
C ILE A 243 -11.15 11.43 15.09
N GLN A 244 -11.24 10.63 16.15
CA GLN A 244 -12.18 10.86 17.25
C GLN A 244 -11.88 12.19 17.96
N LYS A 245 -10.60 12.53 18.10
CA LYS A 245 -10.17 13.80 18.70
C LYS A 245 -10.53 14.99 17.82
N TYR A 246 -10.22 14.98 16.52
CA TYR A 246 -10.28 16.17 15.66
C TYR A 246 -11.44 16.21 14.67
N ASN A 247 -12.07 15.08 14.36
CA ASN A 247 -13.17 14.93 13.39
C ASN A 247 -12.82 15.45 11.98
N VAL A 248 -11.60 15.16 11.53
CA VAL A 248 -11.09 15.55 10.19
C VAL A 248 -11.03 14.30 9.31
N LYS A 249 -11.42 14.42 8.03
CA LYS A 249 -11.35 13.33 7.06
C LYS A 249 -9.90 12.90 6.85
N HIS A 250 -9.63 11.61 6.86
CA HIS A 250 -8.26 11.09 6.84
C HIS A 250 -8.05 10.23 5.59
N PHE A 251 -6.91 10.41 4.92
CA PHE A 251 -6.57 9.69 3.70
C PHE A 251 -5.15 9.13 3.78
N TYR A 252 -4.96 7.96 3.19
CA TYR A 252 -3.63 7.45 2.88
C TYR A 252 -3.29 7.84 1.45
N LEU A 253 -2.12 8.45 1.26
CA LEU A 253 -1.62 8.86 -0.03
C LEU A 253 -0.32 8.12 -0.35
N GLN A 254 -0.38 7.18 -1.28
CA GLN A 254 0.76 6.39 -1.71
C GLN A 254 1.45 7.07 -2.90
N VAL A 255 2.64 7.57 -2.66
CA VAL A 255 3.53 8.19 -3.63
C VAL A 255 4.48 7.14 -4.21
N PHE A 256 4.44 7.01 -5.52
CA PHE A 256 5.42 6.31 -6.34
C PHE A 256 6.37 7.33 -6.94
N PHE A 257 7.36 6.83 -7.65
CA PHE A 257 8.36 7.68 -8.27
C PHE A 257 7.86 8.41 -9.54
N ASP A 258 6.72 7.99 -10.09
CA ASP A 258 6.09 8.53 -11.29
C ASP A 258 4.65 9.04 -11.06
N LYS A 259 3.93 8.56 -10.03
CA LYS A 259 2.52 8.91 -9.74
C LYS A 259 2.18 8.86 -8.25
N ALA A 260 1.02 9.39 -7.85
CA ALA A 260 0.50 9.19 -6.49
C ALA A 260 -1.01 8.93 -6.46
N TYR A 261 -1.43 8.08 -5.52
CA TYR A 261 -2.81 7.63 -5.35
C TYR A 261 -3.29 7.84 -3.92
N ALA A 262 -4.53 8.31 -3.77
CA ALA A 262 -5.17 8.52 -2.48
C ALA A 262 -6.32 7.54 -2.26
N ILE A 263 -6.54 7.13 -1.01
CA ILE A 263 -7.74 6.40 -0.58
C ILE A 263 -8.15 6.90 0.81
N SER A 264 -9.45 7.11 1.03
CA SER A 264 -9.90 7.56 2.34
C SER A 264 -9.79 6.43 3.38
N PHE A 265 -9.61 6.81 4.63
CA PHE A 265 -9.63 5.86 5.75
C PHE A 265 -10.98 5.13 5.83
N GLN A 266 -12.06 5.85 5.53
CA GLN A 266 -13.41 5.29 5.45
C GLN A 266 -13.49 4.21 4.37
N ASP A 267 -13.03 4.48 3.14
CA ASP A 267 -13.06 3.51 2.03
C ASP A 267 -12.24 2.26 2.37
N ILE A 268 -11.11 2.40 3.08
CA ILE A 268 -10.33 1.24 3.54
C ILE A 268 -11.18 0.38 4.47
N LEU A 269 -11.86 0.98 5.46
CA LEU A 269 -12.70 0.25 6.41
C LEU A 269 -13.91 -0.40 5.75
N GLU A 270 -14.56 0.29 4.80
CA GLU A 270 -15.66 -0.26 4.00
C GLU A 270 -15.17 -1.43 3.13
N LEU A 271 -14.02 -1.28 2.49
CA LEU A 271 -13.43 -2.32 1.63
C LEU A 271 -13.16 -3.61 2.40
N VAL A 272 -12.56 -3.51 3.59
CA VAL A 272 -12.22 -4.68 4.42
C VAL A 272 -13.41 -5.27 5.16
N SER A 273 -14.55 -4.56 5.19
CA SER A 273 -15.79 -5.07 5.80
C SER A 273 -16.57 -6.03 4.90
N ASN A 274 -16.18 -6.14 3.62
CA ASN A 274 -16.76 -7.09 2.67
C ASN A 274 -15.71 -8.15 2.30
N ASP A 275 -15.99 -9.42 2.63
CA ASP A 275 -15.09 -10.55 2.40
C ASP A 275 -14.93 -10.91 0.91
N GLU A 276 -15.89 -10.55 0.05
CA GLU A 276 -15.77 -10.72 -1.41
C GLU A 276 -14.61 -9.91 -2.01
N ASN A 277 -14.16 -8.87 -1.31
CA ASN A 277 -13.03 -8.04 -1.71
C ASN A 277 -11.67 -8.67 -1.34
N GLU A 278 -11.61 -9.65 -0.45
CA GLU A 278 -10.36 -10.29 -0.04
C GLU A 278 -9.77 -11.13 -1.20
N GLY A 279 -8.48 -10.97 -1.46
CA GLY A 279 -7.77 -11.61 -2.58
C GLY A 279 -7.94 -10.91 -3.93
N ASN A 280 -8.97 -10.09 -4.11
CA ASN A 280 -9.20 -9.30 -5.32
C ASN A 280 -8.71 -7.85 -5.15
N ASN A 281 -9.21 -7.19 -4.11
CA ASN A 281 -9.10 -5.76 -3.90
C ASN A 281 -8.17 -5.42 -2.73
N PHE A 282 -8.08 -6.31 -1.76
CA PHE A 282 -7.09 -6.24 -0.68
C PHE A 282 -6.60 -7.62 -0.27
N SER A 283 -5.49 -7.67 0.46
CA SER A 283 -5.08 -8.87 1.20
C SER A 283 -4.55 -8.48 2.58
N ILE A 284 -4.62 -9.41 3.53
CA ILE A 284 -4.05 -9.23 4.86
C ILE A 284 -2.78 -10.08 4.96
N GLU A 285 -1.66 -9.43 5.26
CA GLU A 285 -0.36 -10.08 5.35
C GLU A 285 0.24 -9.87 6.74
N ARG A 286 0.79 -10.95 7.33
CA ARG A 286 1.65 -10.90 8.52
C ARG A 286 3.09 -11.09 8.08
N ASP A 287 3.84 -9.99 8.01
CA ASP A 287 5.20 -10.02 7.48
C ASP A 287 6.22 -10.14 8.62
N VAL A 288 6.98 -11.24 8.59
CA VAL A 288 8.09 -11.49 9.53
C VAL A 288 9.16 -10.40 9.43
N LYS A 289 9.40 -9.84 8.23
CA LYS A 289 10.34 -8.73 8.01
C LYS A 289 9.87 -7.44 8.68
N ASN A 290 8.56 -7.24 8.80
CA ASN A 290 7.97 -6.11 9.52
C ASN A 290 7.75 -6.43 11.01
N GLN A 291 8.62 -7.26 11.61
CA GLN A 291 8.55 -7.64 13.02
C GLN A 291 7.23 -8.35 13.38
N GLY A 292 6.59 -9.03 12.40
CA GLY A 292 5.32 -9.72 12.61
C GLY A 292 4.09 -8.81 12.60
N LYS A 293 4.23 -7.54 12.22
CA LYS A 293 3.12 -6.60 12.11
C LYS A 293 2.15 -7.04 11.01
N THR A 294 0.87 -6.94 11.32
CA THR A 294 -0.21 -7.20 10.36
C THR A 294 -0.45 -5.96 9.51
N THR A 295 -0.48 -6.12 8.20
CA THR A 295 -0.71 -5.05 7.23
C THR A 295 -1.85 -5.39 6.29
N ILE A 296 -2.65 -4.39 5.93
CA ILE A 296 -3.65 -4.50 4.87
C ILE A 296 -2.99 -4.01 3.59
N LYS A 297 -3.04 -4.81 2.53
CA LYS A 297 -2.48 -4.49 1.21
C LYS A 297 -3.61 -4.13 0.27
N VAL A 298 -4.01 -2.85 0.26
CA VAL A 298 -5.09 -2.38 -0.61
C VAL A 298 -4.55 -2.14 -2.01
N ASN A 299 -5.20 -2.69 -3.03
CA ASN A 299 -4.80 -2.47 -4.42
C ASN A 299 -4.83 -0.98 -4.77
N VAL A 300 -3.68 -0.45 -5.21
CA VAL A 300 -3.53 0.97 -5.55
C VAL A 300 -4.53 1.44 -6.62
N LYS A 301 -4.96 0.55 -7.52
CA LYS A 301 -5.92 0.84 -8.60
C LYS A 301 -7.33 1.18 -8.08
N ILE A 302 -7.64 0.86 -6.83
CA ILE A 302 -8.89 1.25 -6.16
C ILE A 302 -8.82 2.71 -5.70
N GLY A 303 -7.61 3.17 -5.38
CA GLY A 303 -7.35 4.56 -5.03
C GLY A 303 -7.53 5.50 -6.22
N LYS A 304 -7.49 6.79 -5.90
CA LYS A 304 -7.72 7.90 -6.81
C LYS A 304 -6.38 8.50 -7.21
N GLU A 305 -6.09 8.55 -8.50
CA GLU A 305 -4.84 9.11 -9.03
C GLU A 305 -4.84 10.64 -8.85
N VAL A 306 -4.25 11.13 -7.76
CA VAL A 306 -4.23 12.56 -7.44
C VAL A 306 -3.06 13.29 -8.11
N ILE A 307 -1.96 12.57 -8.37
CA ILE A 307 -0.79 13.09 -9.08
C ILE A 307 -0.49 12.12 -10.23
N GLY A 308 -0.82 12.51 -11.46
CA GLY A 308 -0.64 11.67 -12.65
C GLY A 308 0.77 11.68 -13.22
N LYS A 309 1.64 12.57 -12.73
CA LYS A 309 3.05 12.65 -13.10
C LYS A 309 3.90 13.17 -11.95
N ILE A 310 5.07 12.55 -11.73
CA ILE A 310 6.12 13.04 -10.85
C ILE A 310 7.43 13.09 -11.64
N ASP A 311 8.07 14.27 -11.66
CA ASP A 311 9.44 14.39 -12.16
C ASP A 311 10.40 13.75 -11.16
N MET A 312 11.36 12.98 -11.67
CA MET A 312 12.36 12.29 -10.85
C MET A 312 13.18 13.27 -10.01
N PRO A 313 13.43 12.97 -8.72
CA PRO A 313 14.43 13.70 -7.95
C PRO A 313 15.85 13.30 -8.39
N GLU A 314 16.80 14.19 -8.09
CA GLU A 314 18.19 13.79 -7.99
C GLU A 314 18.39 12.92 -6.74
N HIS A 315 19.34 11.99 -6.80
CA HIS A 315 19.70 11.15 -5.67
C HIS A 315 21.20 11.22 -5.42
N LYS A 316 21.58 11.31 -4.14
CA LYS A 316 22.98 11.44 -3.71
C LYS A 316 23.26 10.44 -2.60
N ALA A 317 24.47 9.90 -2.59
CA ALA A 317 24.94 9.11 -1.45
C ALA A 317 25.25 10.05 -0.28
N ALA A 318 24.78 9.69 0.91
CA ALA A 318 25.03 10.37 2.16
C ALA A 318 25.66 9.41 3.18
N MET A 319 26.29 9.98 4.20
CA MET A 319 26.91 9.26 5.29
C MET A 319 26.50 9.89 6.62
N LYS A 320 26.20 9.03 7.61
CA LYS A 320 25.94 9.43 8.99
C LYS A 320 26.85 8.62 9.91
N GLU A 321 27.62 9.31 10.74
CA GLU A 321 28.38 8.71 11.83
C GLU A 321 27.49 8.62 13.07
N LEU A 322 27.37 7.41 13.62
CA LEU A 322 26.73 7.11 14.90
C LEU A 322 27.80 6.91 15.98
N ASP A 323 27.35 6.75 17.20
CA ASP A 323 28.17 6.41 18.36
C ASP A 323 29.24 5.34 18.10
N ARG A 324 30.39 5.51 18.77
CA ARG A 324 31.56 4.63 18.69
C ARG A 324 32.17 4.53 17.27
N GLY A 325 31.98 5.54 16.44
CA GLY A 325 32.58 5.65 15.10
C GLY A 325 31.92 4.76 14.06
N ARG A 326 30.67 4.35 14.27
CA ARG A 326 29.94 3.51 13.31
C ARG A 326 29.41 4.36 12.18
N LEU A 327 29.75 4.01 10.94
CA LEU A 327 29.27 4.72 9.75
C LEU A 327 28.06 4.01 9.13
N LEU A 328 27.04 4.80 8.77
CA LEU A 328 25.92 4.39 7.93
C LEU A 328 25.99 5.17 6.61
N PHE A 329 25.85 4.46 5.49
CA PHE A 329 25.74 5.04 4.16
C PHE A 329 24.32 4.85 3.63
N TYR A 330 23.70 5.89 3.10
CA TYR A 330 22.29 5.89 2.66
C TYR A 330 22.09 6.84 1.48
N VAL A 331 20.90 6.83 0.88
CA VAL A 331 20.57 7.69 -0.26
C VAL A 331 19.62 8.80 0.18
N THR A 332 19.89 10.03 -0.24
CA THR A 332 19.01 11.19 -0.08
C THR A 332 18.41 11.60 -1.43
N PHE A 333 17.26 12.27 -1.39
CA PHE A 333 16.52 12.69 -2.59
C PHE A 333 16.32 14.20 -2.58
N GLU A 334 16.61 14.85 -3.71
CA GLU A 334 16.52 16.30 -3.85
C GLU A 334 15.74 16.68 -5.12
N GLY A 335 14.83 17.64 -4.99
CA GLY A 335 13.97 18.06 -6.09
C GLY A 335 12.82 17.08 -6.35
N GLY A 336 12.50 16.89 -7.63
CA GLY A 336 11.27 16.26 -8.06
C GLY A 336 10.06 17.19 -7.98
N LYS A 337 9.07 16.95 -8.84
CA LYS A 337 7.86 17.78 -8.94
C LYS A 337 6.64 16.91 -9.24
N GLY A 338 5.65 16.95 -8.37
CA GLY A 338 4.35 16.34 -8.61
C GLY A 338 3.42 17.29 -9.35
N TYR A 339 2.76 16.79 -10.38
CA TYR A 339 1.72 17.50 -11.13
C TYR A 339 0.37 17.02 -10.64
N LEU A 340 -0.20 17.77 -9.69
CA LEU A 340 -1.50 17.47 -9.08
C LEU A 340 -2.62 17.77 -10.09
N ASP A 341 -3.58 16.86 -10.18
CA ASP A 341 -4.86 17.13 -10.84
C ASP A 341 -5.82 17.79 -9.83
N ASN A 342 -6.07 19.09 -10.01
CA ASN A 342 -6.92 19.86 -9.09
C ASN A 342 -8.39 19.42 -9.16
N GLU A 343 -8.90 18.97 -10.31
CA GLU A 343 -10.28 18.48 -10.41
C GLU A 343 -10.44 17.18 -9.62
N ILE A 344 -9.47 16.28 -9.73
CA ILE A 344 -9.46 15.02 -8.96
C ILE A 344 -9.29 15.31 -7.47
N LEU A 345 -8.34 16.17 -7.06
CA LEU A 345 -8.17 16.53 -5.65
C LEU A 345 -9.50 17.08 -5.07
N MET A 346 -10.16 17.98 -5.80
CA MET A 346 -11.40 18.59 -5.36
C MET A 346 -12.54 17.57 -5.26
N ARG A 347 -12.72 16.72 -6.27
CA ARG A 347 -13.80 15.73 -6.32
C ARG A 347 -13.60 14.61 -5.31
N ASP A 348 -12.40 14.03 -5.28
CA ASP A 348 -12.15 12.72 -4.67
C ASP A 348 -11.43 12.79 -3.32
N VAL A 349 -10.98 13.97 -2.90
CA VAL A 349 -10.29 14.14 -1.60
C VAL A 349 -10.98 15.22 -0.76
N ILE A 350 -11.17 16.42 -1.33
CA ILE A 350 -11.75 17.55 -0.58
C ILE A 350 -13.26 17.39 -0.37
N ASN A 351 -14.00 17.04 -1.43
CA ASN A 351 -15.46 16.92 -1.41
C ASN A 351 -15.98 15.48 -1.25
N ALA A 352 -15.07 14.52 -1.07
CA ALA A 352 -15.38 13.09 -0.94
C ALA A 352 -16.39 12.76 0.16
#